data_AF-A0AA97HDX9-F1
#
_entry.id   AF-A0AA97HDX9-F1
#
_cell.length_a   1.000
_cell.length_b   1.000
_cell.length_c   1.000
_cell.angle_alpha   90.00
_cell.angle_beta   90.00
_cell.angle_gamma   90.00
#
_symmetry.space_group_name_H-M   'P 1'
#
loop_
_entity.id
_entity.type
_entity.pdbx_description
1 polymer ?
#
loop_
_entity_poly.entity_id
_entity_poly.type
_entity_poly.pdbx_seq_one_letter_code
_entity_poly.pdbx_strand_id
1 'polypeptide(L)'
;MGLGLKRENRSGTKEWIFQRVSNIAIIVWLFVYLGLVLSQTELTYETWSAIHSALWFKVYSSVTLVLAMINSILAGWQIATDYTQKVSFPGFEKGFHAFYFVVSIVYLLVGLGILWG
;
A
#
# COMPACT_ATOMS: atom_id res chain seq x y z
N MET A 1 15.47 4.48 -5.69
CA MET A 1 15.70 4.43 -4.23
C MET A 1 14.34 4.32 -3.59
N GLY A 2 14.04 3.22 -2.88
CA GLY A 2 12.67 2.89 -2.49
C GLY A 2 11.94 3.89 -1.59
N LEU A 3 12.61 4.89 -1.02
CA LEU A 3 11.98 5.95 -0.23
C LEU A 3 12.60 7.34 -0.45
N GLY A 4 13.46 7.50 -1.47
CA GLY A 4 14.12 8.79 -1.75
C GLY A 4 15.03 9.38 -0.65
N LEU A 5 15.31 8.64 0.44
CA LEU A 5 16.18 9.09 1.55
C LEU A 5 17.64 9.28 1.08
N LYS A 6 18.53 9.91 1.85
CA LYS A 6 19.97 9.83 1.54
C LYS A 6 20.54 8.49 2.02
N ARG A 7 21.56 7.94 1.35
CA ARG A 7 22.16 6.62 1.65
C ARG A 7 22.65 6.52 3.09
N GLU A 8 23.13 7.63 3.65
CA GLU A 8 23.60 7.77 5.04
C GLU A 8 22.49 7.59 6.10
N ASN A 9 21.22 7.77 5.74
CA ASN A 9 20.08 7.61 6.64
C ASN A 9 19.37 6.25 6.50
N ARG A 10 19.91 5.32 5.70
CA ARG A 10 19.29 4.02 5.45
C ARG A 10 19.78 2.94 6.42
N SER A 11 18.85 2.07 6.79
CA SER A 11 19.15 0.83 7.50
C SER A 11 18.24 -0.26 6.96
N GLY A 12 18.83 -1.29 6.34
CA GLY A 12 18.09 -2.44 5.83
C GLY A 12 17.28 -3.14 6.93
N THR A 13 17.80 -3.16 8.16
CA THR A 13 17.07 -3.67 9.33
C THR A 13 15.79 -2.86 9.61
N LYS A 14 15.85 -1.52 9.57
CA LYS A 14 14.67 -0.67 9.78
C LYS A 14 13.63 -0.87 8.67
N GLU A 15 14.08 -0.95 7.42
CA GLU A 15 13.21 -1.21 6.26
C GLU A 15 12.54 -2.58 6.35
N TRP A 16 13.28 -3.61 6.76
CA TRP A 16 12.74 -4.96 6.99
C TRP A 16 11.72 -5.00 8.12
N ILE A 17 12.02 -4.37 9.27
CA ILE A 17 11.09 -4.28 10.41
C ILE A 17 9.81 -3.55 9.98
N PHE A 18 9.96 -2.42 9.27
CA PHE A 18 8.83 -1.66 8.74
C PHE A 18 7.91 -2.52 7.87
N GLN A 19 8.46 -3.30 6.94
CA GLN A 19 7.66 -4.20 6.11
C GLN A 19 6.87 -5.22 6.94
N ARG A 20 7.50 -5.83 7.97
CA ARG A 20 6.82 -6.83 8.82
C ARG A 20 5.67 -6.22 9.62
N VAL A 21 5.91 -5.08 10.26
CA VAL A 21 4.88 -4.39 11.04
C VAL A 21 3.75 -3.90 10.13
N SER A 22 4.09 -3.32 8.97
CA SER A 22 3.09 -2.85 8.01
C SER A 22 2.24 -3.99 7.46
N ASN A 23 2.86 -5.14 7.15
CA ASN A 23 2.15 -6.32 6.66
C ASN A 23 1.19 -6.87 7.72
N ILE A 24 1.59 -6.91 8.99
CA ILE A 24 0.69 -7.29 10.08
C ILE A 24 -0.51 -6.35 10.13
N ALA A 25 -0.29 -5.03 10.10
CA ALA A 25 -1.38 -4.06 10.11
C ALA A 25 -2.34 -4.23 8.92
N ILE A 26 -1.81 -4.46 7.71
CA ILE A 26 -2.61 -4.70 6.49
C ILE A 26 -3.43 -6.00 6.62
N ILE A 27 -2.83 -7.08 7.16
CA ILE A 27 -3.51 -8.36 7.38
C ILE A 27 -4.62 -8.21 8.43
N VAL A 28 -4.38 -7.47 9.51
CA VAL A 28 -5.42 -7.20 10.52
C VAL A 28 -6.56 -6.40 9.90
N TRP A 29 -6.26 -5.41 9.04
CA TRP A 29 -7.28 -4.66 8.30
C TRP A 29 -8.11 -5.58 7.40
N LEU A 30 -7.47 -6.52 6.68
CA LEU A 30 -8.16 -7.51 5.86
C LEU A 30 -9.16 -8.34 6.69
N PHE A 31 -8.74 -8.85 7.85
CA PHE A 31 -9.64 -9.64 8.70
C PHE A 31 -10.80 -8.80 9.26
N VAL A 32 -10.55 -7.56 9.66
CA VAL A 32 -11.62 -6.64 10.10
C VAL A 32 -12.60 -6.39 8.95
N TYR A 33 -12.11 -6.07 7.76
CA TYR A 33 -12.96 -5.81 6.61
C TYR A 33 -13.78 -7.03 6.19
N LEU A 34 -13.15 -8.21 6.13
CA LEU A 34 -13.86 -9.47 5.88
C LEU A 34 -14.91 -9.74 6.96
N GLY A 35 -14.59 -9.49 8.24
CA GLY A 35 -15.55 -9.62 9.34
C GLY A 35 -16.78 -8.75 9.15
N LEU A 36 -16.61 -7.48 8.77
CA LEU A 36 -17.71 -6.53 8.53
C LEU A 36 -18.61 -6.96 7.37
N VAL A 37 -18.00 -7.44 6.27
CA VAL A 37 -18.73 -7.83 5.05
C VAL A 37 -19.42 -9.18 5.23
N LEU A 38 -18.72 -10.17 5.80
CA LEU A 38 -19.25 -11.53 5.96
C LEU A 38 -20.25 -11.65 7.12
N SER A 39 -20.32 -10.67 8.03
CA SER A 39 -21.36 -10.62 9.06
C SER A 39 -22.70 -10.08 8.57
N GLN A 40 -22.78 -9.54 7.34
CA GLN A 40 -24.04 -9.05 6.79
C GLN A 40 -24.88 -10.21 6.28
N THR A 41 -26.13 -10.30 6.71
CA THR A 41 -27.09 -11.28 6.18
C THR A 41 -27.39 -11.04 4.70
N GLU A 42 -27.41 -9.79 4.27
CA GLU A 42 -27.63 -9.37 2.89
C GLU A 42 -26.76 -8.13 2.58
N LEU A 43 -26.08 -8.14 1.43
CA LEU A 43 -25.25 -7.02 0.96
C LEU A 43 -26.07 -6.08 0.07
N THR A 44 -26.74 -5.13 0.69
CA THR A 44 -27.50 -4.05 0.04
C THR A 44 -26.67 -2.77 -0.05
N TYR A 45 -27.12 -1.80 -0.84
CA TYR A 45 -26.48 -0.47 -0.88
C TYR A 45 -26.46 0.21 0.50
N GLU A 46 -27.53 0.05 1.28
CA GLU A 46 -27.64 0.64 2.62
C GLU A 46 -26.60 0.07 3.59
N THR A 47 -26.48 -1.26 3.66
CA THR A 47 -25.48 -1.92 4.53
C THR A 47 -24.06 -1.64 4.08
N TRP A 48 -23.81 -1.62 2.76
CA TRP A 48 -22.52 -1.22 2.19
C TRP A 48 -22.15 0.21 2.56
N SER A 49 -23.08 1.15 2.39
CA SER A 49 -22.90 2.56 2.72
C SER A 49 -22.68 2.76 4.22
N ALA A 50 -23.38 2.02 5.08
CA ALA A 50 -23.19 2.07 6.53
C ALA A 50 -21.77 1.67 6.96
N ILE A 51 -21.21 0.59 6.39
CA ILE A 51 -19.82 0.17 6.66
C ILE A 51 -18.83 1.27 6.25
N HIS A 52 -18.97 1.79 5.03
CA HIS A 52 -17.99 2.71 4.44
C HIS A 52 -18.15 4.16 4.90
N SER A 53 -19.29 4.55 5.45
CA SER A 53 -19.53 5.90 5.99
C SER A 53 -19.00 6.09 7.42
N ALA A 54 -18.77 5.01 8.16
CA ALA A 54 -18.30 5.06 9.54
C ALA A 54 -16.91 5.70 9.65
N LEU A 55 -16.78 6.75 10.47
CA LEU A 55 -15.54 7.53 10.60
C LEU A 55 -14.33 6.67 11.00
N TRP A 56 -14.52 5.76 11.96
CA TRP A 56 -13.45 4.88 12.42
C TRP A 56 -12.92 4.00 11.27
N PHE A 57 -13.81 3.51 10.40
CA PHE A 57 -13.45 2.66 9.27
C PHE A 57 -12.71 3.46 8.20
N LYS A 58 -13.15 4.70 7.93
CA LYS A 58 -12.43 5.62 7.03
C LYS A 58 -11.03 5.91 7.53
N VAL A 59 -10.85 6.26 8.80
CA VAL A 59 -9.53 6.52 9.39
C VAL A 59 -8.65 5.27 9.33
N TYR A 60 -9.18 4.12 9.74
CA TYR A 60 -8.42 2.87 9.74
C TYR A 60 -7.96 2.43 8.34
N SER A 61 -8.87 2.52 7.37
CA SER A 61 -8.57 2.22 5.97
C SER A 61 -7.58 3.23 5.37
N SER A 62 -7.65 4.51 5.74
CA SER A 62 -6.68 5.52 5.31
C SER A 62 -5.27 5.23 5.80
N VAL A 63 -5.11 4.85 7.07
CA VAL A 63 -3.81 4.43 7.63
C VAL A 63 -3.29 3.19 6.88
N THR A 64 -4.17 2.23 6.62
CA THR A 64 -3.82 1.00 5.88
C THR A 64 -3.37 1.31 4.45
N LEU A 65 -4.04 2.23 3.74
CA LEU A 65 -3.64 2.69 2.41
C LEU A 65 -2.24 3.33 2.42
N VAL A 66 -1.92 4.15 3.43
CA VAL A 66 -0.59 4.76 3.57
C VAL A 66 0.47 3.68 3.82
N LEU A 67 0.20 2.73 4.72
CA LEU A 67 1.12 1.60 4.98
C LEU A 67 1.34 0.76 3.71
N ALA A 68 0.26 0.42 2.99
CA ALA A 68 0.33 -0.32 1.74
C ALA A 68 1.12 0.44 0.66
N MET A 69 0.94 1.75 0.53
CA MET A 69 1.72 2.58 -0.39
C MET A 69 3.22 2.51 -0.07
N ILE A 70 3.62 2.80 1.17
CA ILE A 70 5.05 2.79 1.56
C ILE A 70 5.64 1.38 1.38
N ASN A 71 4.89 0.35 1.77
CA ASN A 71 5.28 -1.05 1.62
C ASN A 71 5.51 -1.43 0.14
N SER A 72 4.59 -1.03 -0.74
CA SER A 72 4.67 -1.23 -2.19
C SER A 72 5.90 -0.56 -2.80
N ILE A 73 6.21 0.70 -2.44
CA ILE A 73 7.38 1.39 -3.00
C ILE A 73 8.68 0.69 -2.55
N LEU A 74 8.75 0.27 -1.28
CA LEU A 74 9.92 -0.44 -0.76
C LEU A 74 10.09 -1.81 -1.42
N ALA A 75 9.00 -2.58 -1.60
CA ALA A 75 9.00 -3.87 -2.28
C ALA A 75 9.36 -3.72 -3.77
N GLY A 76 8.78 -2.73 -4.45
CA GLY A 76 9.09 -2.41 -5.85
C GLY A 76 10.56 -2.06 -6.04
N TRP A 77 11.17 -1.34 -5.08
CA TRP A 77 12.60 -1.07 -5.10
C TRP A 77 13.46 -2.32 -4.93
N GLN A 78 13.12 -3.22 -3.99
CA GLN A 78 13.84 -4.48 -3.80
C GLN A 78 13.81 -5.33 -5.09
N ILE A 79 12.62 -5.47 -5.69
CA ILE A 79 12.46 -6.15 -6.99
C ILE A 79 13.27 -5.47 -8.08
N ALA A 80 13.23 -4.13 -8.15
CA ALA A 80 13.98 -3.38 -9.15
C ALA A 80 15.47 -3.71 -9.06
N THR A 81 16.05 -3.58 -7.86
CA THR A 81 17.49 -3.81 -7.67
C THR A 81 17.90 -5.26 -7.95
N ASP A 82 17.05 -6.23 -7.71
CA ASP A 82 17.38 -7.65 -7.89
C ASP A 82 17.28 -8.10 -9.36
N TYR A 83 16.36 -7.51 -10.13
CA TYR A 83 15.98 -8.05 -11.45
C TYR A 83 16.19 -7.10 -12.63
N THR A 84 16.08 -5.77 -12.49
CA THR A 84 16.08 -4.88 -13.67
C THR A 84 17.44 -4.79 -14.36
N GLN A 85 18.52 -5.03 -13.61
CA GLN A 85 19.89 -5.10 -14.14
C GLN A 85 20.13 -6.25 -15.13
N LYS A 86 19.25 -7.27 -15.12
CA LYS A 86 19.33 -8.44 -16.03
C LYS A 86 18.62 -8.19 -17.36
N VAL A 87 18.00 -7.03 -17.54
CA VAL A 87 17.21 -6.67 -18.72
C VAL A 87 18.06 -5.84 -19.67
N SER A 88 18.31 -6.37 -20.87
CA SER A 88 19.19 -5.72 -21.89
C SER A 88 18.59 -4.48 -22.57
N PHE A 89 17.49 -3.91 -22.05
CA PHE A 89 16.84 -2.71 -22.59
C PHE A 89 17.34 -1.44 -21.88
N PRO A 90 18.03 -0.51 -22.58
CA PRO A 90 18.54 0.71 -21.98
C PRO A 90 17.42 1.53 -21.33
N GLY A 91 17.61 1.91 -20.07
CA GLY A 91 16.66 2.73 -19.32
C GLY A 91 15.49 1.96 -18.66
N PHE A 92 15.43 0.63 -18.79
CA PHE A 92 14.38 -0.19 -18.17
C PHE A 92 14.25 0.04 -16.65
N GLU A 93 15.36 0.06 -15.91
CA GLU A 93 15.37 0.32 -14.46
C GLU A 93 14.68 1.63 -14.10
N LYS A 94 14.97 2.71 -14.85
CA LYS A 94 14.38 4.03 -14.60
C LYS A 94 12.87 4.03 -14.87
N GLY A 95 12.47 3.40 -15.97
CA GLY A 95 11.04 3.23 -16.31
C GLY A 95 10.30 2.42 -15.26
N PHE A 96 10.88 1.31 -14.80
CA PHE A 96 10.30 0.47 -13.76
C PHE A 96 10.20 1.20 -12.42
N HIS A 97 11.22 1.99 -12.04
CA HIS A 97 11.19 2.83 -10.84
C HIS A 97 10.08 3.87 -10.89
N ALA A 98 9.95 4.59 -12.02
CA ALA A 98 8.85 5.53 -12.20
C ALA A 98 7.49 4.83 -12.14
N PHE A 99 7.37 3.65 -12.74
CA PHE A 99 6.13 2.88 -12.77
C PHE A 99 5.64 2.50 -11.38
N TYR A 100 6.42 1.76 -10.57
CA TYR A 100 5.91 1.32 -9.26
C TYR A 100 5.69 2.50 -8.31
N PHE A 101 6.48 3.56 -8.43
CA PHE A 101 6.31 4.76 -7.62
C PHE A 101 4.99 5.45 -7.96
N VAL A 102 4.75 5.75 -9.24
CA VAL A 102 3.50 6.40 -9.70
C VAL A 102 2.28 5.55 -9.37
N VAL A 103 2.31 4.24 -9.64
CA VAL A 103 1.20 3.34 -9.31
C VAL A 103 0.91 3.35 -7.81
N SER A 104 1.93 3.34 -6.95
CA SER A 104 1.74 3.38 -5.50
C SER A 104 1.10 4.69 -5.04
N ILE A 105 1.52 5.84 -5.60
CA ILE A 105 0.92 7.14 -5.29
C ILE A 105 -0.53 7.22 -5.80
N VAL A 106 -0.80 6.79 -7.03
CA VAL A 106 -2.15 6.77 -7.60
C VAL A 106 -3.07 5.89 -6.77
N TYR A 107 -2.59 4.71 -6.33
CA TYR A 107 -3.33 3.81 -5.45
C TYR A 107 -3.75 4.51 -4.14
N LEU A 108 -2.84 5.24 -3.48
CA LEU A 108 -3.16 6.02 -2.28
C LEU A 108 -4.19 7.12 -2.58
N LEU A 109 -3.96 7.94 -3.60
CA LEU A 109 -4.80 9.11 -3.90
C LEU A 109 -6.22 8.71 -4.31
N VAL A 110 -6.34 7.72 -5.19
CA VAL A 110 -7.65 7.19 -5.62
C VAL A 110 -8.35 6.52 -4.45
N GLY A 111 -7.65 5.72 -3.65
CA GLY A 111 -8.22 5.07 -2.47
C GLY A 111 -8.76 6.07 -1.45
N LEU A 112 -8.00 7.13 -1.15
CA LEU A 112 -8.48 8.22 -0.29
C LEU A 112 -9.63 8.99 -0.92
N GLY A 113 -9.59 9.24 -2.23
CA GLY A 113 -10.68 9.87 -2.97
C GLY A 113 -11.99 9.11 -2.87
N ILE A 114 -11.96 7.78 -3.02
CA ILE A 114 -13.14 6.90 -2.89
C ILE A 114 -13.65 6.85 -1.45
N LEU A 115 -12.75 6.90 -0.47
CA LEU A 115 -13.10 6.74 0.94
C LEU A 115 -13.70 8.01 1.56
N TRP A 116 -13.24 9.18 1.11
CA TRP A 116 -13.61 10.48 1.68
C TRP A 116 -14.49 11.35 0.78
N GLY A 117 -14.56 11.07 -0.53
CA GLY A 117 -15.51 11.66 -1.47
C GLY A 117 -16.77 10.81 -1.62
#